data_AF-A0AAU8HNG2-F1
#
_entry.id   AF-A0AAU8HNG2-F1
#
_cell.length_a   1.000
_cell.length_b   1.000
_cell.length_c   1.000
_cell.angle_alpha   90.00
_cell.angle_beta   90.00
_cell.angle_gamma   90.00
#
_symmetry.space_group_name_H-M   'P 1'
#
loop_
_entity.id
_entity.type
_entity.pdbx_description
1 polymer ?
#
loop_
_entity_poly.entity_id
_entity_poly.type
_entity_poly.pdbx_seq_one_letter_code
_entity_poly.pdbx_strand_id
1 'polypeptide(L)'
;MTIEELKKTIKNLRKVCSKKNDTPKELLDGQFRGEFPQDERLMCYMKCIMIATKAMKNDVILWDFFVKNARMILLEEYIPRVESVVETCKKEVTSTEGCEVAWQFGKCIYENDKELYLAP
;
A
#
# COMPACT_ATOMS: atom_id res chain seq x y z
N MET A 1 -16.51 6.99 2.16
CA MET A 1 -16.74 5.53 2.02
C MET A 1 -15.98 4.81 3.11
N THR A 2 -16.43 3.61 3.46
CA THR A 2 -15.73 2.71 4.40
C THR A 2 -14.46 2.15 3.77
N ILE A 3 -13.55 1.64 4.60
CA ILE A 3 -12.34 0.95 4.14
C ILE A 3 -12.69 -0.24 3.23
N GLU A 4 -13.73 -1.00 3.57
CA GLU A 4 -14.19 -2.15 2.77
C GLU A 4 -14.73 -1.75 1.39
N GLU A 5 -15.42 -0.61 1.30
CA GLU A 5 -15.83 -0.05 0.01
C GLU A 5 -14.61 0.36 -0.81
N LEU A 6 -13.62 1.01 -0.19
CA LEU A 6 -12.38 1.40 -0.88
C LEU A 6 -11.63 0.18 -1.41
N LYS A 7 -11.50 -0.91 -0.63
CA LYS A 7 -10.88 -2.17 -1.08
C LYS A 7 -11.55 -2.72 -2.35
N LYS A 8 -12.87 -2.64 -2.46
CA LYS A 8 -13.59 -3.07 -3.67
C LYS A 8 -13.22 -2.24 -4.89
N THR A 9 -12.97 -0.93 -4.75
CA THR A 9 -12.63 -0.06 -5.89
C THR A 9 -11.27 -0.38 -6.51
N ILE A 10 -10.30 -0.82 -5.69
CA ILE A 10 -8.93 -1.10 -6.13
C ILE A 10 -8.67 -2.58 -6.41
N LYS A 11 -9.61 -3.48 -6.09
CA LYS A 11 -9.49 -4.94 -6.26
C LYS A 11 -9.01 -5.36 -7.65
N ASN A 12 -9.45 -4.67 -8.70
CA ASN A 12 -9.07 -4.98 -10.08
C ASN A 12 -7.57 -4.77 -10.35
N LEU A 13 -6.89 -3.95 -9.56
CA LEU A 13 -5.46 -3.73 -9.66
C LEU A 13 -4.65 -4.98 -9.34
N ARG A 14 -5.17 -5.93 -8.55
CA ARG A 14 -4.49 -7.20 -8.26
C ARG A 14 -4.10 -7.91 -9.54
N LYS A 15 -5.06 -8.08 -10.47
CA LYS A 15 -4.83 -8.76 -11.75
C LYS A 15 -3.85 -7.99 -12.64
N VAL A 16 -3.96 -6.67 -12.67
CA VAL A 16 -3.10 -5.82 -13.51
C VAL A 16 -1.66 -5.86 -13.03
N CYS A 17 -1.44 -5.64 -11.74
CA CYS A 17 -0.11 -5.54 -11.17
C CYS A 17 0.56 -6.90 -10.97
N SER A 18 -0.19 -7.96 -10.65
CA SER A 18 0.38 -9.32 -10.58
C SER A 18 0.88 -9.77 -11.94
N LYS A 19 0.10 -9.58 -13.00
CA LYS A 19 0.52 -9.90 -14.37
C LYS A 19 1.72 -9.07 -14.81
N LYS A 20 1.79 -7.80 -14.42
CA LYS A 20 2.90 -6.91 -14.81
C LYS A 20 4.24 -7.32 -14.21
N ASN A 21 4.24 -7.90 -13.01
CA ASN A 21 5.46 -8.22 -12.26
C ASN A 21 5.65 -9.74 -12.07
N ASP A 22 4.88 -10.57 -12.79
CA ASP A 22 4.87 -12.02 -12.66
C ASP A 22 4.80 -12.51 -11.20
N THR A 23 3.98 -11.83 -10.39
CA THR A 23 3.90 -12.09 -8.95
C THR A 23 3.10 -13.36 -8.68
N PRO A 24 3.70 -14.39 -8.04
CA PRO A 24 3.01 -15.62 -7.69
C PRO A 24 1.83 -15.37 -6.75
N LYS A 25 0.77 -16.18 -6.91
CA LYS A 25 -0.44 -16.08 -6.10
C LYS A 25 -0.13 -16.23 -4.60
N GLU A 26 0.83 -17.08 -4.27
CA GLU A 26 1.26 -17.40 -2.91
C GLU A 26 1.81 -16.15 -2.19
N LEU A 27 2.61 -15.32 -2.89
CA LEU A 27 3.11 -14.06 -2.34
C LEU A 27 1.98 -13.05 -2.11
N LEU A 28 1.07 -12.96 -3.09
CA LEU A 28 -0.07 -12.05 -3.03
C LEU A 28 -1.11 -12.44 -1.97
N ASP A 29 -1.21 -13.72 -1.63
CA ASP A 29 -2.08 -14.20 -0.53
C ASP A 29 -1.36 -14.10 0.82
N GLY A 30 -0.04 -14.27 0.83
CA GLY A 30 0.82 -14.17 2.03
C GLY A 30 0.74 -12.82 2.72
N GLN A 31 0.63 -11.73 1.95
CA GLN A 31 0.50 -10.38 2.52
C GLN A 31 -0.67 -10.24 3.52
N PHE A 32 -1.78 -10.96 3.31
CA PHE A 32 -2.94 -10.94 4.21
C PHE A 32 -2.75 -11.77 5.48
N ARG A 33 -1.69 -12.58 5.54
CA ARG A 33 -1.25 -13.32 6.72
C ARG A 33 -0.08 -12.64 7.44
N GLY A 34 0.36 -11.47 6.95
CA GLY A 34 1.55 -10.80 7.46
C GLY A 34 2.87 -11.33 6.89
N GLU A 35 2.82 -12.12 5.82
CA GLU A 35 4.01 -12.62 5.15
C GLU A 35 4.47 -11.60 4.10
N PHE A 36 5.49 -10.82 4.44
CA PHE A 36 6.13 -9.85 3.57
C PHE A 36 7.57 -10.31 3.28
N PRO A 37 7.82 -11.35 2.47
CA PRO A 37 9.17 -11.67 2.05
C PRO A 37 9.74 -10.53 1.19
N GLN A 38 11.06 -10.30 1.26
CA GLN A 38 11.76 -9.39 0.36
C GLN A 38 11.97 -10.04 -1.03
N ASP A 39 10.86 -10.37 -1.69
CA ASP A 39 10.84 -10.87 -3.07
C ASP A 39 10.55 -9.70 -4.02
N GLU A 40 11.45 -9.48 -4.98
CA GLU A 40 11.35 -8.35 -5.93
C GLU A 40 9.98 -8.27 -6.63
N ARG A 41 9.37 -9.42 -6.96
CA ARG A 41 8.07 -9.47 -7.64
C ARG A 41 6.95 -8.97 -6.75
N LEU A 42 7.01 -9.25 -5.44
CA LEU A 42 6.05 -8.73 -4.46
C LEU A 42 6.30 -7.24 -4.19
N MET A 43 7.57 -6.84 -4.06
CA MET A 43 7.94 -5.45 -3.84
C MET A 43 7.45 -4.55 -5.00
N CYS A 44 7.75 -4.95 -6.25
CA CYS A 44 7.33 -4.22 -7.44
C CYS A 44 5.82 -4.33 -7.72
N TYR A 45 5.16 -5.39 -7.24
CA TYR A 45 3.70 -5.45 -7.19
C TYR A 45 3.13 -4.30 -6.34
N MET A 46 3.63 -4.11 -5.12
CA MET A 46 3.16 -3.03 -4.23
C MET A 46 3.41 -1.65 -4.85
N LYS A 47 4.58 -1.45 -5.47
CA LYS A 47 4.87 -0.21 -6.21
C LYS A 47 3.87 0.04 -7.33
N CYS A 48 3.53 -0.98 -8.11
CA CYS A 48 2.54 -0.88 -9.17
C CYS A 48 1.17 -0.43 -8.63
N ILE A 49 0.72 -0.99 -7.50
CA ILE A 49 -0.53 -0.58 -6.85
C ILE A 49 -0.45 0.89 -6.42
N MET A 50 0.63 1.29 -5.76
CA MET A 50 0.80 2.67 -5.27
C MET A 50 0.88 3.71 -6.38
N ILE A 51 1.49 3.37 -7.53
CA ILE A 51 1.49 4.24 -8.70
C ILE A 51 0.07 4.33 -9.29
N ALA A 52 -0.64 3.20 -9.39
CA ALA A 52 -2.00 3.17 -9.93
C ALA A 52 -3.00 3.96 -9.07
N THR A 53 -2.83 3.96 -7.75
CA THR A 53 -3.62 4.77 -6.81
C THR A 53 -3.07 6.18 -6.61
N LYS A 54 -1.99 6.54 -7.30
CA LYS A 54 -1.29 7.84 -7.20
C LYS A 54 -0.72 8.14 -5.81
N ALA A 55 -0.62 7.14 -4.93
CA ALA A 55 0.12 7.25 -3.66
C ALA A 55 1.63 7.42 -3.88
N MET A 56 2.13 7.04 -5.06
CA MET A 56 3.54 7.11 -5.43
C MET A 56 3.72 7.66 -6.83
N LYS A 57 4.82 8.38 -7.05
CA LYS A 57 5.28 8.78 -8.39
C LYS A 57 6.75 8.41 -8.52
N ASN A 58 7.06 7.63 -9.55
CA ASN A 58 8.39 7.02 -9.72
C ASN A 58 8.76 6.21 -8.47
N ASP A 59 9.82 6.61 -7.77
CA ASP A 59 10.34 5.94 -6.57
C ASP A 59 9.97 6.66 -5.26
N VAL A 60 9.11 7.69 -5.33
CA VAL A 60 8.81 8.56 -4.19
C VAL A 60 7.33 8.48 -3.79
N ILE A 61 7.10 8.22 -2.49
CA ILE A 61 5.76 8.27 -1.89
C ILE A 61 5.30 9.73 -1.76
N LEU A 62 4.08 10.00 -2.19
CA LEU A 62 3.44 11.31 -2.09
C LEU A 62 2.66 11.41 -0.78
N TRP A 63 3.36 11.51 0.36
CA TRP A 63 2.77 11.46 1.71
C TRP A 63 1.59 12.42 1.91
N ASP A 64 1.76 13.70 1.58
CA ASP A 64 0.73 14.71 1.78
C ASP A 64 -0.48 14.46 0.86
N PHE A 65 -0.22 13.98 -0.36
CA PHE A 65 -1.27 13.58 -1.28
C PHE A 65 -2.03 12.36 -0.75
N PHE A 66 -1.34 11.36 -0.21
CA PHE A 66 -1.95 10.18 0.38
C PHE A 66 -2.93 10.55 1.50
N VAL A 67 -2.49 11.37 2.47
CA VAL A 67 -3.35 11.84 3.58
C VAL A 67 -4.50 12.69 3.05
N LYS A 68 -4.24 13.61 2.12
CA LYS A 68 -5.29 14.44 1.51
C LYS A 68 -6.36 13.59 0.79
N ASN A 69 -5.95 12.55 0.07
CA ASN A 69 -6.90 11.66 -0.61
C ASN A 69 -7.71 10.83 0.38
N ALA A 70 -7.08 10.35 1.46
CA ALA A 70 -7.81 9.69 2.53
C ALA A 70 -8.93 10.58 3.09
N ARG A 71 -8.65 11.86 3.39
CA ARG A 71 -9.65 12.83 3.87
C ARG A 71 -10.79 13.11 2.87
N MET A 72 -10.54 12.98 1.57
CA MET A 72 -11.57 13.19 0.54
C MET A 72 -12.44 11.96 0.29
N ILE A 73 -11.92 10.76 0.55
CA ILE A 73 -12.55 9.49 0.14
C ILE A 73 -13.15 8.75 1.33
N LEU A 74 -12.43 8.70 2.46
CA LEU A 74 -12.82 7.93 3.63
C LEU A 74 -13.74 8.72 4.56
N LEU A 75 -14.44 8.00 5.45
CA LEU A 75 -15.16 8.62 6.56
C LEU A 75 -14.17 9.29 7.53
N GLU A 76 -14.60 10.39 8.15
CA GLU A 76 -13.76 11.23 9.02
C GLU A 76 -13.18 10.45 10.22
N GLU A 77 -13.91 9.47 10.74
CA GLU A 77 -13.48 8.62 11.86
C GLU A 77 -12.19 7.82 11.58
N TYR A 78 -11.86 7.56 10.31
CA TYR A 78 -10.65 6.83 9.94
C TYR A 78 -9.42 7.72 9.83
N ILE A 79 -9.59 9.04 9.73
CA ILE A 79 -8.49 9.97 9.42
C ILE A 79 -7.41 9.99 10.50
N PRO A 80 -7.73 9.99 11.82
CA PRO A 80 -6.69 9.92 12.85
C PRO A 80 -5.82 8.65 12.74
N ARG A 81 -6.41 7.51 12.37
CA ARG A 81 -5.69 6.24 12.15
C ARG A 81 -4.74 6.37 10.96
N VAL A 82 -5.22 6.92 9.85
CA VAL A 82 -4.39 7.16 8.64
C VAL A 82 -3.22 8.07 8.93
N GLU A 83 -3.45 9.18 9.65
CA GLU A 83 -2.39 10.14 10.01
C GLU A 83 -1.34 9.50 10.92
N SER A 84 -1.77 8.73 11.92
CA SER A 84 -0.87 8.00 12.82
C SER A 84 0.01 6.99 12.09
N VAL A 85 -0.58 6.21 11.16
CA VAL A 85 0.17 5.28 10.31
C VAL A 85 1.17 6.01 9.43
N VAL A 86 0.77 7.12 8.79
CA VAL A 86 1.67 7.90 7.93
C VAL A 86 2.83 8.51 8.72
N GLU A 87 2.58 9.05 9.91
CA GLU A 87 3.64 9.62 10.75
C GLU A 87 4.68 8.56 11.15
N THR A 88 4.21 7.36 11.46
CA THR A 88 5.07 6.23 11.84
C THR A 88 5.84 5.73 10.62
N CYS A 89 5.15 5.36 9.54
CA CYS A 89 5.78 4.74 8.38
C CYS A 89 6.71 5.68 7.62
N LYS A 90 6.50 7.00 7.66
CA LYS A 90 7.44 7.96 7.06
C LYS A 90 8.84 7.89 7.69
N LYS A 91 8.96 7.44 8.94
CA LYS A 91 10.24 7.25 9.65
C LYS A 91 10.87 5.89 9.36
N GLU A 92 10.05 4.87 9.06
CA GLU A 92 10.49 3.49 8.81
C GLU A 92 10.87 3.21 7.34
N VAL A 93 10.28 3.94 6.40
CA VAL A 93 10.65 3.86 4.99
C VAL A 93 11.98 4.58 4.79
N THR A 94 13.04 3.78 4.62
CA THR A 94 14.44 4.24 4.52
C THR A 94 15.08 3.94 3.17
N SER A 95 14.51 3.02 2.38
CA SER A 95 15.02 2.70 1.05
C SER A 95 14.83 3.86 0.08
N THR A 96 15.65 3.89 -0.97
CA THR A 96 15.49 4.76 -2.14
C THR A 96 15.07 3.98 -3.39
N GLU A 97 15.09 2.65 -3.33
CA GLU A 97 14.72 1.78 -4.43
C GLU A 97 13.19 1.62 -4.46
N GLY A 98 12.53 2.11 -5.51
CA GLY A 98 11.08 2.31 -5.46
C GLY A 98 10.25 1.06 -5.17
N CYS A 99 10.70 -0.14 -5.53
CA CYS A 99 9.99 -1.36 -5.17
C CYS A 99 10.09 -1.66 -3.67
N GLU A 100 11.29 -1.51 -3.10
CA GLU A 100 11.51 -1.68 -1.67
C GLU A 100 10.82 -0.58 -0.85
N VAL A 101 10.84 0.67 -1.33
CA VAL A 101 10.06 1.78 -0.74
C VAL A 101 8.59 1.42 -0.58
N ALA A 102 7.97 0.91 -1.65
CA ALA A 102 6.56 0.52 -1.62
C ALA A 102 6.31 -0.68 -0.69
N TRP A 103 7.25 -1.61 -0.64
CA TRP A 103 7.18 -2.77 0.24
C TRP A 103 7.32 -2.39 1.72
N GLN A 104 8.29 -1.54 2.07
CA GLN A 104 8.49 -1.03 3.43
C GLN A 104 7.23 -0.32 3.92
N PHE A 105 6.65 0.52 3.06
CA PHE A 105 5.40 1.22 3.42
C PHE A 105 4.22 0.26 3.57
N GLY A 106 4.03 -0.68 2.63
CA GLY A 106 2.96 -1.67 2.70
C GLY A 106 3.04 -2.53 3.96
N LYS A 107 4.24 -3.00 4.31
CA LYS A 107 4.51 -3.76 5.53
C LYS A 107 4.22 -2.92 6.77
N CYS A 108 4.73 -1.68 6.83
CA CYS A 108 4.49 -0.79 7.97
C CYS A 108 3.00 -0.48 8.19
N ILE A 109 2.22 -0.26 7.12
CA ILE A 109 0.76 -0.10 7.24
C ILE A 109 0.15 -1.35 7.87
N TYR A 110 0.49 -2.55 7.38
CA TYR A 110 -0.07 -3.79 7.90
C TYR A 110 0.25 -4.00 9.39
N GLU A 111 1.49 -3.69 9.80
CA GLU A 111 1.96 -3.85 11.18
C GLU A 111 1.32 -2.86 12.16
N ASN A 112 1.02 -1.64 11.72
CA ASN A 112 0.41 -0.62 12.57
C ASN A 112 -1.12 -0.62 12.50
N ASP A 113 -1.69 -0.98 11.35
CA ASP A 113 -3.14 -1.05 11.13
C ASP A 113 -3.49 -1.94 9.92
N LYS A 114 -3.68 -3.24 10.19
CA LYS A 114 -4.06 -4.24 9.18
C LYS A 114 -5.34 -3.91 8.40
N GLU A 115 -6.25 -3.11 8.97
CA GLU A 115 -7.50 -2.75 8.29
C GLU A 115 -7.21 -1.74 7.16
N LEU A 116 -6.30 -0.79 7.42
CA LEU A 116 -5.83 0.21 6.46
C LEU A 116 -4.89 -0.34 5.39
N TYR A 117 -4.47 -1.60 5.47
CA TYR A 117 -3.73 -2.25 4.40
C TYR A 117 -4.66 -2.54 3.21
N LEU A 118 -4.41 -1.84 2.10
CA LEU A 118 -5.32 -1.79 0.95
C LEU A 118 -4.80 -2.51 -0.30
N ALA A 119 -3.54 -2.94 -0.34
CA ALA A 119 -3.04 -3.63 -1.52
C ALA A 119 -3.84 -4.93 -1.73
N PRO A 120 -4.44 -5.13 -2.92
CA PRO A 120 -5.42 -6.18 -3.14
C PRO A 120 -4.77 -7.54 -3.41
#